data_AF-A0A921V0H7-F1
#
_entry.id   AF-A0A921V0H7-F1
#
_cell.length_a   1.000
_cell.length_b   1.000
_cell.length_c   1.000
_cell.angle_alpha   90.00
_cell.angle_beta   90.00
_cell.angle_gamma   90.00
#
_symmetry.space_group_name_H-M   'P 1'
#
loop_
_entity.id
_entity.type
_entity.pdbx_description
1 polymer ?
#
loop_
_entity_poly.entity_id
_entity_poly.type
_entity_poly.pdbx_seq_one_letter_code
_entity_poly.pdbx_strand_id
1 'polypeptide(L)'
;MLSNVGADLESPSRWDQWRRRWHGDKQKGADTLFALAAWEIWKERNARCFRSASSNCSQLLSIIKHTADLWIEAGAKNLGCLIRE
;
A
#
# COMPACT_ATOMS: atom_id res chain seq x y z
N MET A 1 10.98 22.96 35.00
CA MET A 1 11.42 21.94 34.02
C MET A 1 10.21 21.54 33.19
N LEU A 2 9.85 22.31 32.18
CA LEU A 2 8.81 21.92 31.22
C LEU A 2 9.55 21.28 30.04
N SER A 3 9.49 19.96 29.94
CA SER A 3 10.04 19.23 28.81
C SER A 3 9.25 19.59 27.55
N ASN A 4 10.02 19.72 26.49
CA ASN A 4 9.66 20.21 25.17
C ASN A 4 8.70 19.25 24.44
N VAL A 5 7.40 19.28 24.75
CA VAL A 5 6.35 18.50 24.05
C VAL A 5 6.17 18.97 22.59
N GLY A 6 6.79 20.09 22.19
CA GLY A 6 6.71 20.62 20.82
C GLY A 6 7.61 19.91 19.81
N ALA A 7 8.64 19.17 20.22
CA ALA A 7 9.61 18.59 19.30
C ALA A 7 9.15 17.29 18.61
N ASP A 8 8.15 16.59 19.17
CA ASP A 8 7.69 15.29 18.65
C ASP A 8 6.75 15.41 17.44
N LEU A 9 6.29 16.62 17.11
CA LEU A 9 5.42 16.87 15.95
C LEU A 9 6.18 17.21 14.65
N GLU A 10 7.49 17.43 14.70
CA GLU A 10 8.30 17.72 13.50
C GLU A 10 8.91 16.46 12.86
N SER A 11 8.85 15.31 13.54
CA SER A 11 9.33 14.05 12.98
C SER A 11 8.38 13.59 11.87
N PRO A 12 8.86 13.45 10.61
CA PRO A 12 8.02 12.96 9.53
C PRO A 12 7.43 11.62 9.93
N SER A 13 6.11 11.46 9.80
CA SER A 13 5.46 10.20 10.15
C SER A 13 6.08 9.04 9.36
N ARG A 14 5.92 7.80 9.84
CA ARG A 14 6.39 6.61 9.09
C ARG A 14 5.83 6.58 7.66
N TRP A 15 4.61 7.11 7.48
CA TRP A 15 3.98 7.30 6.18
C TRP A 15 4.69 8.36 5.34
N ASP A 16 5.01 9.52 5.91
CA ASP A 16 5.75 10.58 5.20
C ASP A 16 7.15 10.13 4.81
N GLN A 17 7.85 9.41 5.68
CA GLN A 17 9.15 8.82 5.37
C GLN A 17 9.07 7.82 4.22
N TRP A 18 8.02 7.01 4.18
CA TRP A 18 7.79 6.07 3.09
C TRP A 18 7.45 6.77 1.78
N ARG A 19 6.58 7.79 1.79
CA ARG A 19 6.22 8.57 0.59
C ARG A 19 7.41 9.36 0.04
N ARG A 20 8.27 9.88 0.90
CA ARG A 20 9.49 10.60 0.50
C ARG A 20 10.49 9.75 -0.30
N ARG A 21 10.37 8.41 -0.29
CA ARG A 21 11.21 7.52 -1.11
C ARG A 21 10.84 7.53 -2.59
N TRP A 22 9.68 8.09 -2.94
CA TRP A 22 9.16 8.14 -4.29
C TRP A 22 8.95 9.59 -4.73
N HIS A 23 9.27 9.90 -5.98
CA HIS A 23 9.13 11.25 -6.54
C HIS A 23 8.14 11.26 -7.71
N GLY A 24 7.39 12.36 -7.86
CA GLY A 24 6.47 12.57 -8.98
C GLY A 24 5.39 11.49 -9.08
N ASP A 25 5.14 10.99 -10.29
CA ASP A 25 4.07 10.02 -10.53
C ASP A 25 4.30 8.65 -9.89
N LYS A 26 5.56 8.29 -9.57
CA LYS A 26 5.87 7.08 -8.79
C LYS A 26 5.34 7.15 -7.37
N GLN A 27 5.27 8.34 -6.77
CA GLN A 27 4.67 8.53 -5.45
C GLN A 27 3.18 8.19 -5.45
N LYS A 28 2.45 8.65 -6.49
CA LYS A 28 1.03 8.30 -6.67
C LYS A 28 0.84 6.81 -6.95
N GLY A 29 1.74 6.22 -7.73
CA GLY A 29 1.77 4.77 -7.96
C GLY A 29 1.95 3.99 -6.66
N ALA A 30 2.87 4.43 -5.81
CA ALA A 30 3.13 3.81 -4.52
C ALA A 30 1.91 3.92 -3.61
N ASP A 31 1.34 5.12 -3.46
CA ASP A 31 0.12 5.34 -2.65
C ASP A 31 -1.03 4.42 -3.12
N THR A 32 -1.19 4.25 -4.44
CA THR A 32 -2.19 3.34 -5.03
C THR A 32 -1.89 1.87 -4.70
N LEU A 33 -0.64 1.43 -4.83
CA LEU A 33 -0.22 0.07 -4.49
C LEU A 33 -0.42 -0.23 -3.00
N PHE A 34 -0.12 0.73 -2.13
CA PHE A 34 -0.34 0.60 -0.69
C PHE A 34 -1.83 0.45 -0.37
N ALA A 35 -2.68 1.27 -0.97
CA ALA A 35 -4.13 1.16 -0.82
C ALA A 35 -4.66 -0.20 -1.30
N LEU A 36 -4.18 -0.69 -2.43
CA LEU A 36 -4.52 -2.02 -2.95
C LEU A 36 -4.10 -3.14 -1.98
N ALA A 37 -2.85 -3.10 -1.50
CA ALA A 37 -2.36 -4.10 -0.55
C ALA A 37 -3.18 -4.09 0.76
N ALA A 38 -3.48 -2.90 1.30
CA ALA A 38 -4.31 -2.76 2.49
C ALA A 38 -5.73 -3.31 2.26
N TRP A 39 -6.30 -3.05 1.09
CA TRP A 39 -7.61 -3.57 0.68
C TRP A 39 -7.64 -5.10 0.59
N GLU A 40 -6.65 -5.72 -0.06
CA GLU A 40 -6.56 -7.18 -0.17
C GLU A 40 -6.36 -7.85 1.19
N ILE A 41 -5.52 -7.28 2.06
CA ILE A 41 -5.33 -7.76 3.44
C ILE A 41 -6.65 -7.68 4.22
N TRP A 42 -7.39 -6.58 4.09
CA TRP A 42 -8.68 -6.44 4.75
C TRP A 42 -9.69 -7.48 4.25
N LYS A 43 -9.77 -7.73 2.94
CA LYS A 43 -10.63 -8.78 2.36
C LYS A 43 -10.25 -10.18 2.84
N GLU A 44 -8.96 -10.49 2.92
CA GLU A 44 -8.48 -11.78 3.45
C GLU A 44 -8.93 -11.98 4.89
N ARG A 45 -8.71 -10.98 5.76
CA ARG A 45 -9.13 -11.06 7.17
C ARG A 45 -10.63 -11.24 7.31
N ASN A 46 -11.42 -10.57 6.48
CA ASN A 46 -12.86 -10.77 6.46
C ASN A 46 -13.26 -12.16 5.97
N ALA A 47 -12.61 -12.68 4.92
CA ALA A 47 -12.87 -14.05 4.46
C ALA A 47 -12.55 -15.08 5.55
N ARG A 48 -11.48 -14.87 6.32
CA ARG A 48 -11.11 -15.73 7.43
C ARG A 48 -12.14 -15.72 8.55
N CYS A 49 -12.61 -14.54 8.95
CA CYS A 49 -13.59 -14.39 10.02
C CYS A 49 -15.00 -14.85 9.64
N PHE A 50 -15.47 -14.54 8.42
CA PHE A 50 -16.87 -14.73 8.04
C PHE A 50 -17.12 -15.95 7.14
N ARG A 51 -16.09 -16.48 6.47
CA ARG A 51 -16.22 -17.59 5.51
C ARG A 51 -15.33 -18.79 5.85
N SER A 52 -14.61 -18.75 6.98
CA SER A 52 -13.61 -19.75 7.36
C SER A 52 -12.60 -20.09 6.24
N ALA A 53 -12.39 -19.14 5.33
CA ALA A 53 -11.48 -19.28 4.19
C ALA A 53 -10.21 -18.48 4.49
N SER A 54 -9.06 -19.14 4.44
CA SER A 54 -7.77 -18.50 4.66
C SER A 54 -6.90 -18.59 3.41
N SER A 55 -6.09 -17.56 3.20
CA SER A 55 -5.04 -17.57 2.18
C SER A 55 -3.69 -17.39 2.87
N ASN A 56 -2.68 -18.08 2.37
CA ASN A 56 -1.32 -17.86 2.83
C ASN A 56 -0.74 -16.58 2.21
N CYS A 57 0.38 -16.10 2.75
CA CYS A 57 1.01 -14.85 2.29
C CYS A 57 1.36 -14.88 0.79
N SER A 58 1.78 -16.03 0.25
CA SER A 58 2.12 -16.16 -1.17
C SER A 58 0.90 -16.04 -2.07
N GLN A 59 -0.24 -16.64 -1.67
CA GLN A 59 -1.51 -16.50 -2.37
C GLN A 59 -2.01 -15.06 -2.35
N LEU A 60 -1.97 -14.40 -1.18
CA LEU A 60 -2.36 -13.00 -1.06
C LEU A 60 -1.48 -12.07 -1.90
N LEU A 61 -0.16 -12.32 -1.91
CA LEU A 61 0.76 -11.59 -2.77
C LEU A 61 0.46 -11.80 -4.26
N SER A 62 0.14 -13.03 -4.67
CA SER A 62 -0.28 -13.33 -6.04
C SER A 62 -1.55 -12.58 -6.43
N ILE A 63 -2.52 -12.49 -5.52
CA ILE A 63 -3.77 -11.74 -5.74
C ILE A 63 -3.46 -10.24 -5.89
N ILE A 64 -2.64 -9.67 -5.01
CA ILE A 64 -2.25 -8.26 -5.09
C ILE A 64 -1.57 -7.95 -6.43
N LYS A 65 -0.62 -8.79 -6.87
CA LYS A 65 0.06 -8.62 -8.17
C LYS A 65 -0.93 -8.69 -9.33
N HIS A 66 -1.78 -9.72 -9.34
CA HIS A 66 -2.77 -9.90 -10.39
C HIS A 66 -3.75 -8.72 -10.47
N THR A 67 -4.26 -8.24 -9.33
CA THR A 67 -5.14 -7.07 -9.29
C THR A 67 -4.41 -5.80 -9.75
N ALA A 68 -3.14 -5.63 -9.39
CA ALA A 68 -2.33 -4.51 -9.84
C ALA A 68 -2.15 -4.52 -11.36
N ASP A 69 -1.88 -5.69 -11.96
CA ASP A 69 -1.78 -5.86 -13.41
C ASP A 69 -3.09 -5.50 -14.12
N LEU A 70 -4.23 -5.99 -13.60
CA LEU A 70 -5.56 -5.63 -14.11
C LEU A 70 -5.83 -4.12 -14.04
N TRP A 71 -5.39 -3.45 -12.97
CA TRP A 71 -5.56 -2.00 -12.85
C TRP A 71 -4.68 -1.25 -13.85
N ILE A 72 -3.46 -1.72 -14.10
CA ILE A 72 -2.58 -1.15 -15.11
C ILE A 72 -3.21 -1.30 -16.50
N GLU A 73 -3.73 -2.48 -16.83
CA GLU A 73 -4.45 -2.75 -18.08
C GLU A 73 -5.69 -1.87 -18.23
N ALA A 74 -6.40 -1.61 -17.12
CA ALA A 74 -7.53 -0.69 -17.08
C ALA A 74 -7.15 0.80 -17.14
N GLY A 75 -5.85 1.14 -17.19
CA GLY A 75 -5.36 2.50 -17.38
C GLY A 75 -4.78 3.18 -16.13
N ALA A 76 -4.45 2.45 -15.05
CA ALA A 76 -3.75 2.98 -13.89
C ALA A 76 -2.26 3.30 -14.20
N LYS A 77 -2.03 4.35 -14.99
CA LYS A 77 -0.71 4.72 -15.53
C LYS A 77 0.37 4.89 -14.46
N ASN A 78 0.04 5.55 -13.34
CA ASN A 78 0.99 5.78 -12.23
C ASN A 78 1.44 4.48 -11.55
N LEU A 79 0.55 3.48 -11.47
CA LEU A 79 0.88 2.15 -10.96
C LEU A 79 1.78 1.40 -11.94
N GLY A 80 1.51 1.54 -13.24
CA GLY A 80 2.36 1.01 -14.31
C GLY A 80 3.78 1.56 -14.27
N CYS A 81 3.93 2.88 -14.07
CA CYS A 81 5.23 3.54 -13.93
C CYS A 81 6.05 3.08 -12.70
N LEU A 82 5.40 2.48 -11.70
CA LEU A 82 6.05 1.94 -10.52
C LEU A 82 6.43 0.46 -10.68
N ILE A 83 5.54 -0.34 -11.28
CA ILE A 83 5.66 -1.82 -11.31
C ILE A 83 6.42 -2.33 -12.53
N ARG A 84 6.42 -1.59 -13.66
CA ARG A 84 7.03 -2.02 -14.93
C ARG A 84 8.44 -1.48 -15.18
N GLU A 85 9.08 -0.88 -14.17
CA GLU A 85 10.53 -0.66 -14.17
C GLU A 85 11.27 -1.93 -13.76
#